data_AF-A0A958F300-F1
#
_entry.id   AF-A0A958F300-F1
#
_cell.length_a   1.000
_cell.length_b   1.000
_cell.length_c   1.000
_cell.angle_alpha   90.00
_cell.angle_beta   90.00
_cell.angle_gamma   90.00
#
_symmetry.space_group_name_H-M   'P 1'
#
loop_
_entity.id
_entity.type
_entity.pdbx_description
1 polymer ?
#
loop_
_entity_poly.entity_id
_entity_poly.type
_entity_poly.pdbx_seq_one_letter_code
_entity_poly.pdbx_strand_id
1 'polypeptide(L)'
;MKKRDKRETHLLILDMVMLVLLLLNLGLIIFDWIFLSITVQKVLSAYLPNFFAVYRDRIHADFAMIDLGFVAIFLIEFFLRWGIAIHRRTYYKWFFYPFIHWYDLIGCIPVGSLRFLRLLRIIGIIIRLQRLQIIDITRTYLYGQFNKYVNVVVEEISDRVVINVIKDVQAEIRDGSPVTDRIIQEVVLPQKESIVLWLSHRLQHIASNAHA
;
A
#
# COMPACT_ATOMS: atom_id res chain seq x y z
N MET A 1 -19.88 23.07 1.30
CA MET A 1 -18.86 22.88 0.25
C MET A 1 -17.48 23.50 0.56
N LYS A 2 -17.38 24.75 1.03
CA LYS A 2 -16.11 25.50 1.22
C LYS A 2 -15.06 24.91 2.20
N LYS A 3 -15.44 24.00 3.10
CA LYS A 3 -14.54 23.41 4.12
C LYS A 3 -13.74 22.19 3.62
N ARG A 4 -14.23 21.48 2.59
CA ARG A 4 -13.57 20.28 2.04
C ARG A 4 -12.39 20.67 1.16
N ASP A 5 -12.61 21.68 0.32
CA ASP A 5 -11.65 22.26 -0.61
C ASP A 5 -10.39 22.83 0.09
N LYS A 6 -10.58 23.67 1.13
CA LYS A 6 -9.45 24.20 1.92
C LYS A 6 -8.59 23.11 2.58
N ARG A 7 -9.20 22.03 3.08
CA ARG A 7 -8.46 20.93 3.72
C ARG A 7 -7.59 20.18 2.72
N GLU A 8 -8.09 19.98 1.50
CA GLU A 8 -7.31 19.37 0.42
C GLU A 8 -6.14 20.27 0.01
N THR A 9 -6.34 21.59 -0.07
CA THR A 9 -5.24 22.53 -0.34
C THR A 9 -4.16 22.51 0.76
N HIS A 10 -4.54 22.47 2.04
CA HIS A 10 -3.56 22.42 3.14
C HIS A 10 -2.73 21.13 3.12
N LEU A 11 -3.35 20.00 2.79
CA LEU A 11 -2.64 18.73 2.66
C LEU A 11 -1.64 18.75 1.49
N LEU A 12 -2.02 19.36 0.36
CA LEU A 12 -1.13 19.54 -0.78
C LEU A 12 0.06 20.48 -0.47
N ILE A 13 -0.18 21.58 0.26
CA ILE A 13 0.89 22.48 0.69
C ILE A 13 1.86 21.76 1.63
N LEU A 14 1.33 20.99 2.60
CA LEU A 14 2.16 20.17 3.47
C LEU A 14 2.99 19.19 2.64
N ASP A 15 2.39 18.47 1.70
CA ASP A 15 3.12 17.56 0.81
C ASP A 15 4.26 18.25 0.04
N MET A 16 4.03 19.47 -0.46
CA MET A 16 5.04 20.25 -1.16
C MET A 16 6.16 20.71 -0.24
N VAL A 17 5.84 21.23 0.95
CA VAL A 17 6.83 21.62 1.98
C VAL A 17 7.67 20.43 2.38
N MET A 18 7.02 19.28 2.63
CA MET A 18 7.69 18.05 2.99
C MET A 18 8.61 17.54 1.88
N LEU A 19 8.24 17.70 0.61
CA LEU A 19 9.11 17.38 -0.52
C LEU A 19 10.32 18.32 -0.59
N VAL A 20 10.12 19.63 -0.41
CA VAL A 20 11.22 20.61 -0.41
C VAL A 20 12.20 20.34 0.72
N LEU A 21 11.72 20.11 1.95
CA LEU A 21 12.55 19.72 3.10
C LEU A 21 13.39 18.48 2.81
N LEU A 22 12.79 17.50 2.14
CA LEU A 22 13.42 16.25 1.80
C LEU A 22 14.47 16.41 0.68
N LEU A 23 14.20 17.25 -0.33
CA LEU A 23 15.18 17.62 -1.36
C LEU A 23 16.36 18.39 -0.76
N LEU A 24 16.11 19.32 0.15
CA LEU A 24 17.14 20.06 0.87
C LEU A 24 18.03 19.14 1.70
N ASN A 25 17.43 18.22 2.46
CA ASN A 25 18.16 17.23 3.24
C ASN A 25 19.05 16.35 2.34
N LEU A 26 18.53 15.89 1.20
CA LEU A 26 19.33 15.13 0.23
C LEU A 26 20.48 15.95 -0.34
N GLY A 27 20.22 17.20 -0.74
CA GLY A 27 21.25 18.11 -1.22
C GLY A 27 22.37 18.31 -0.20
N LEU A 28 22.00 18.42 1.08
CA LEU A 28 22.94 18.52 2.18
C LEU A 28 23.80 17.25 2.32
N ILE A 29 23.19 16.06 2.20
CA ILE A 29 23.91 14.78 2.21
C ILE A 29 24.89 14.66 1.04
N ILE A 30 24.46 15.02 -0.17
CA ILE A 30 25.30 14.94 -1.37
C ILE A 30 26.46 15.92 -1.25
N PHE A 31 26.18 17.15 -0.81
CA PHE A 31 27.21 18.16 -0.60
C PHE A 31 28.22 17.72 0.46
N ASP A 32 27.75 17.16 1.58
CA ASP A 32 28.60 16.59 2.62
C ASP A 32 29.50 15.47 2.09
N TRP A 33 28.95 14.62 1.22
CA TRP A 33 29.72 13.56 0.58
C TRP A 33 30.82 14.09 -0.34
N ILE A 34 30.53 15.14 -1.11
CA ILE A 34 31.51 15.83 -1.96
C ILE A 34 32.55 16.55 -1.10
N PHE A 35 32.13 17.15 0.01
CA PHE A 35 32.99 17.89 0.94
C PHE A 35 34.00 16.99 1.67
N LEU A 36 33.75 15.68 1.80
CA LEU A 36 34.74 14.72 2.31
C LEU A 36 36.00 14.61 1.43
N SER A 37 35.93 15.03 0.17
CA SER A 37 37.09 15.01 -0.73
C SER A 37 38.10 16.10 -0.40
N ILE A 38 39.36 15.71 -0.17
CA ILE A 38 40.47 16.62 0.15
C ILE A 38 40.66 17.69 -0.94
N THR A 39 40.47 17.33 -2.21
CA THR A 39 40.57 18.27 -3.34
C THR A 39 39.49 19.34 -3.26
N VAL A 40 38.25 18.95 -2.97
CA VAL A 40 37.13 19.88 -2.83
C VAL A 40 37.40 20.84 -1.67
N GLN A 41 37.86 20.34 -0.52
CA GLN A 41 38.19 21.19 0.63
C GLN A 41 39.28 22.22 0.32
N LYS A 42 40.33 21.84 -0.42
CA LYS A 42 41.39 22.76 -0.86
C LYS A 42 40.86 23.85 -1.79
N VAL A 43 40.02 23.49 -2.75
CA VAL A 43 39.40 24.46 -3.67
C VAL A 43 38.46 25.40 -2.90
N LEU A 44 37.60 24.86 -2.03
CA LEU A 44 36.66 25.68 -1.25
C LEU A 44 37.38 26.63 -0.28
N SER A 45 38.42 26.17 0.40
CA SER A 45 39.20 27.02 1.30
C SER A 45 39.99 28.10 0.55
N ALA A 46 40.41 27.85 -0.70
CA ALA A 46 41.12 28.82 -1.52
C ALA A 46 40.20 29.90 -2.12
N TYR A 47 39.03 29.52 -2.65
CA TYR A 47 38.13 30.46 -3.35
C TYR A 47 37.01 31.03 -2.46
N LEU A 48 36.57 30.29 -1.43
CA LEU A 48 35.45 30.66 -0.56
C LEU A 48 35.77 30.39 0.92
N PRO A 49 36.80 31.04 1.50
CA PRO A 49 37.29 30.73 2.85
C PRO A 49 36.24 30.94 3.95
N ASN A 50 35.43 32.00 3.85
CA ASN A 50 34.36 32.29 4.82
C ASN A 50 33.27 31.20 4.83
N PHE A 51 32.87 30.72 3.64
CA PHE A 51 31.90 29.64 3.53
C PHE A 51 32.47 28.31 4.02
N PHE A 52 33.73 28.01 3.67
CA PHE A 52 34.42 26.80 4.12
C PHE A 52 34.50 26.71 5.65
N ALA A 53 34.86 27.80 6.33
CA ALA A 53 34.93 27.83 7.80
C ALA A 53 33.56 27.59 8.43
N VAL A 54 32.53 28.30 7.98
CA VAL A 54 31.16 28.13 8.50
C VAL A 54 30.64 26.70 8.26
N TYR A 55 30.83 26.16 7.05
CA TYR A 55 30.37 24.82 6.72
C TYR A 55 31.09 23.76 7.56
N ARG A 56 32.42 23.82 7.66
CA ARG A 56 33.21 22.85 8.44
C ARG A 56 32.88 22.90 9.93
N ASP A 57 32.82 24.11 10.49
CA ASP A 57 32.77 24.28 11.95
C ASP A 57 31.35 24.21 12.51
N ARG A 58 30.31 24.37 11.67
CA ARG A 58 28.90 24.29 12.09
C ARG A 58 28.16 23.13 11.43
N ILE A 59 28.16 23.08 10.09
CA ILE A 59 27.26 22.17 9.36
C ILE A 59 27.81 20.75 9.33
N HIS A 60 29.11 20.57 9.06
CA HIS A 60 29.73 19.25 9.01
C HIS A 60 29.89 18.64 10.41
N ALA A 61 30.27 19.45 11.40
CA ALA A 61 30.40 19.01 12.80
C ALA A 61 29.07 18.51 13.37
N ASP A 62 27.98 19.25 13.17
CA ASP A 62 26.66 18.94 13.70
C ASP A 62 25.74 18.25 12.68
N PHE A 63 26.31 17.68 11.60
CA PHE A 63 25.54 17.10 10.50
C PHE A 63 24.52 16.06 10.99
N ALA A 64 24.93 15.21 11.94
CA ALA A 64 24.05 14.18 12.52
C ALA A 64 22.85 14.79 13.26
N MET A 65 23.05 15.92 13.94
CA MET A 65 21.98 16.60 14.68
C MET A 65 21.02 17.33 13.73
N ILE A 66 21.54 17.96 12.69
CA ILE A 66 20.75 18.57 11.62
C ILE A 66 19.89 17.49 10.93
N ASP A 67 20.51 16.35 10.57
CA ASP A 67 19.81 15.23 9.96
C ASP A 67 18.70 14.69 10.85
N LEU A 68 18.99 14.54 12.16
CA LEU A 68 18.01 14.11 13.15
C LEU A 68 16.84 15.09 13.26
N GLY A 69 17.10 16.39 13.13
CA GLY A 69 16.05 17.42 13.08
C GLY A 69 15.11 17.24 11.90
N PHE A 70 15.65 17.00 10.70
CA PHE A 70 14.85 16.68 9.51
C PHE A 70 14.02 15.41 9.74
N VAL A 71 14.66 14.34 10.23
CA VAL A 71 13.98 13.09 10.58
C VAL A 71 12.83 13.31 11.54
N ALA A 72 13.04 14.07 12.61
CA ALA A 72 12.00 14.35 13.60
C ALA A 72 10.79 15.03 12.96
N ILE A 73 11.00 16.00 12.07
CA ILE A 73 9.92 16.66 11.32
C ILE A 73 9.15 15.65 10.47
N PHE A 74 9.85 14.78 9.73
CA PHE A 74 9.20 13.73 8.92
C PHE A 74 8.42 12.73 9.76
N LEU A 75 8.97 12.35 10.91
CA LEU A 75 8.34 11.40 11.84
C LEU A 75 7.06 11.99 12.43
N ILE A 76 7.11 13.25 12.87
CA ILE A 76 5.94 13.97 13.41
C ILE A 76 4.83 14.04 12.36
N GLU A 77 5.14 14.44 11.13
CA GLU A 77 4.19 14.47 10.01
C GLU A 77 3.57 13.09 9.76
N PHE A 78 4.40 12.03 9.78
CA PHE A 78 3.94 10.66 9.62
C PHE A 78 2.93 10.26 10.71
N PHE A 79 3.25 10.53 11.98
CA PHE A 79 2.36 10.24 13.11
C PHE A 79 1.07 11.05 13.04
N LEU A 80 1.13 12.32 12.63
CA LEU A 80 -0.05 13.17 12.43
C LEU A 80 -0.97 12.58 11.36
N ARG A 81 -0.43 12.20 10.20
CA ARG A 81 -1.23 11.57 9.12
C ARG A 81 -1.77 10.21 9.53
N TRP A 82 -0.99 9.44 10.26
CA TRP A 82 -1.44 8.17 10.82
C TRP A 82 -2.64 8.37 11.77
N GLY A 83 -2.55 9.33 12.69
CA GLY A 83 -3.65 9.69 13.59
C GLY A 83 -4.91 10.14 12.84
N ILE A 84 -4.74 10.96 11.79
CA ILE A 84 -5.86 11.39 10.92
C ILE A 84 -6.49 10.18 10.22
N ALA A 85 -5.69 9.23 9.74
CA ALA A 85 -6.18 8.02 9.07
C ALA A 85 -6.94 7.09 10.03
N ILE A 86 -6.50 7.00 11.28
CA ILE A 86 -7.23 6.27 12.34
C ILE A 86 -8.60 6.92 12.57
N HIS A 87 -8.63 8.25 12.71
CA HIS A 87 -9.88 8.99 12.94
C HIS A 87 -10.86 8.88 11.76
N ARG A 88 -10.34 8.88 10.52
CA ARG A 88 -11.15 8.76 9.30
C ARG A 88 -11.54 7.32 8.94
N ARG A 89 -11.11 6.32 9.72
CA ARG A 89 -11.34 4.89 9.44
C ARG A 89 -10.96 4.51 8.00
N THR A 90 -9.90 5.12 7.46
CA THR A 90 -9.47 4.89 6.06
C THR A 90 -9.00 3.45 5.84
N TYR A 91 -8.60 2.76 6.90
CA TYR A 91 -8.15 1.37 6.86
C TYR A 91 -8.94 0.52 7.85
N TYR A 92 -9.13 -0.76 7.50
CA TYR A 92 -9.85 -1.74 8.33
C TYR A 92 -9.25 -1.88 9.74
N LYS A 93 -7.91 -1.82 9.87
CA LYS A 93 -7.21 -1.74 11.17
C LYS A 93 -6.22 -0.59 11.17
N TRP A 94 -6.05 0.05 12.32
CA TRP A 94 -5.13 1.18 12.53
C TRP A 94 -3.67 0.84 12.18
N PHE A 95 -3.24 -0.40 12.43
CA PHE A 95 -1.89 -0.87 12.17
C PHE A 95 -1.57 -1.06 10.69
N PHE A 96 -2.56 -1.06 9.77
CA PHE A 96 -2.24 -1.16 8.33
C PHE A 96 -1.50 0.06 7.79
N TYR A 97 -1.74 1.23 8.38
CA TYR A 97 -1.18 2.48 7.84
C TYR A 97 0.36 2.48 7.82
N PRO A 98 1.08 2.13 8.91
CA PRO A 98 2.54 2.04 8.87
C PRO A 98 3.09 0.96 7.93
N PHE A 99 2.36 -0.13 7.70
CA PHE A 99 2.82 -1.20 6.80
C PHE A 99 2.71 -0.79 5.35
N ILE A 100 1.66 -0.04 5.01
CA ILE A 100 1.52 0.52 3.67
C ILE A 100 2.56 1.61 3.44
N HIS A 101 2.86 2.42 4.47
CA HIS A 101 3.80 3.54 4.41
C HIS A 101 5.18 3.21 5.00
N TRP A 102 5.57 1.93 4.99
CA TRP A 102 6.81 1.46 5.59
C TRP A 102 8.05 2.13 4.98
N TYR A 103 7.99 2.48 3.69
CA TYR A 103 9.03 3.21 2.98
C TYR A 103 9.24 4.64 3.51
N ASP A 104 8.17 5.33 3.92
CA ASP A 104 8.27 6.65 4.55
C ASP A 104 9.01 6.49 5.89
N LEU A 105 8.73 5.41 6.63
CA LEU A 105 9.38 5.12 7.90
C LEU A 105 10.87 4.77 7.74
N ILE A 106 11.22 3.95 6.75
CA ILE A 106 12.62 3.58 6.45
C ILE A 106 13.43 4.77 5.96
N GLY A 107 12.85 5.62 5.10
CA GLY A 107 13.51 6.84 4.64
C GLY A 107 13.81 7.83 5.78
N CYS A 108 13.05 7.75 6.88
CA CYS A 108 13.23 8.60 8.05
C CYS A 108 14.25 8.08 9.06
N ILE A 109 14.82 6.88 8.92
CA ILE A 109 15.71 6.37 9.98
C ILE A 109 17.03 7.16 9.99
N PRO A 110 17.42 7.79 11.13
CA PRO A 110 18.68 8.51 11.25
C PRO A 110 19.81 7.49 11.47
N VAL A 111 20.45 7.11 10.39
CA VAL A 111 21.54 6.11 10.39
C VAL A 111 22.89 6.82 10.51
N GLY A 112 23.14 7.38 11.69
CA GLY A 112 24.29 8.26 11.98
C GLY A 112 25.68 7.65 11.77
N SER A 113 25.82 6.34 11.54
CA SER A 113 27.12 5.67 11.40
C SER A 113 27.31 4.89 10.11
N LEU A 114 26.24 4.52 9.40
CA LEU A 114 26.33 3.66 8.23
C LEU A 114 26.13 4.46 6.96
N ARG A 115 27.25 4.80 6.29
CA ARG A 115 27.27 5.62 5.07
C ARG A 115 26.36 5.07 3.96
N PHE A 116 26.32 3.75 3.79
CA PHE A 116 25.50 3.10 2.76
C PHE A 116 23.99 3.21 3.07
N LEU A 117 23.58 3.23 4.33
CA LEU A 117 22.17 3.31 4.69
C LEU A 117 21.54 4.67 4.33
N ARG A 118 22.33 5.71 4.04
CA ARG A 118 21.82 6.96 3.46
C ARG A 118 21.18 6.75 2.07
N LEU A 119 21.56 5.70 1.34
CA LEU A 119 20.90 5.33 0.07
C LEU A 119 19.45 4.88 0.28
N LEU A 120 19.09 4.34 1.45
CA LEU A 120 17.70 4.02 1.77
C LEU A 120 16.81 5.26 1.73
N ARG A 121 17.36 6.42 2.15
CA ARG A 121 16.63 7.67 2.03
C ARG A 121 16.36 7.99 0.56
N ILE A 122 17.34 7.86 -0.34
CA ILE A 122 17.15 8.06 -1.79
C ILE A 122 16.01 7.19 -2.34
N ILE A 123 15.92 5.93 -1.91
CA ILE A 123 14.81 5.05 -2.29
C ILE A 123 13.47 5.62 -1.80
N GLY A 124 13.39 6.07 -0.55
CA GLY A 124 12.22 6.76 -0.01
C GLY A 124 11.83 8.00 -0.83
N ILE A 125 12.81 8.81 -1.25
CA ILE A 125 12.61 10.01 -2.10
C ILE A 125 11.98 9.63 -3.44
N ILE A 126 12.55 8.63 -4.13
CA ILE A 126 12.08 8.16 -5.43
C ILE A 126 10.61 7.74 -5.36
N ILE A 127 10.25 6.94 -4.34
CA ILE A 127 8.87 6.49 -4.11
C ILE A 127 7.95 7.67 -3.81
N ARG A 128 8.42 8.65 -3.02
CA ARG A 128 7.62 9.82 -2.65
C ARG A 128 7.37 10.75 -3.84
N LEU A 129 8.37 10.96 -4.71
CA LEU A 129 8.20 11.71 -5.96
C LEU A 129 7.25 11.01 -6.92
N GLN A 130 7.30 9.67 -6.98
CA GLN A 130 6.35 8.89 -7.76
C GLN A 130 4.91 9.06 -7.26
N ARG A 131 4.70 9.05 -5.94
CA ARG A 131 3.37 9.28 -5.35
C ARG A 131 2.83 10.69 -5.63
N LEU A 132 3.70 11.70 -5.63
CA LEU A 132 3.32 13.08 -5.91
C LEU A 132 3.09 13.35 -7.40
N GLN A 133 3.18 12.32 -8.26
CA GLN A 133 3.05 12.41 -9.73
C GLN A 133 4.00 13.41 -10.39
N ILE A 134 5.07 13.82 -9.69
CA ILE A 134 6.11 14.69 -10.24
C ILE A 134 7.01 13.90 -11.19
N ILE A 135 7.21 12.60 -10.90
CA ILE A 135 7.97 11.67 -11.74
C ILE A 135 7.16 10.39 -11.93
N ASP A 136 6.78 10.10 -13.17
CA ASP A 136 5.96 8.93 -13.51
C ASP A 136 6.84 7.71 -13.84
N ILE A 137 7.37 7.04 -12.80
CA ILE A 137 8.23 5.84 -12.96
C ILE A 137 7.44 4.65 -13.54
N THR A 138 6.11 4.68 -13.41
CA THR A 138 5.16 3.73 -14.00
C THR A 138 5.28 3.63 -15.53
N ARG A 139 5.88 4.64 -16.19
CA ARG A 139 6.16 4.67 -17.63
C ARG A 139 7.58 4.22 -18.01
N THR A 140 8.42 3.87 -17.04
CA THR A 140 9.82 3.46 -17.26
C THR A 140 9.95 1.93 -17.22
N TYR A 141 10.74 1.37 -18.14
CA TYR A 141 10.99 -0.06 -18.42
C TYR A 141 11.10 -1.01 -17.20
N LEU A 142 11.51 -0.50 -16.04
CA LEU A 142 11.65 -1.26 -14.79
C LEU A 142 10.31 -1.72 -14.18
N TYR A 143 9.21 -0.97 -14.36
CA TYR A 143 7.90 -1.36 -13.81
C TYR A 143 7.27 -2.52 -14.58
N GLY A 144 7.53 -2.59 -15.90
CA GLY A 144 7.08 -3.70 -16.75
C GLY A 144 7.65 -5.05 -16.31
N GLN A 145 8.88 -5.07 -15.81
CA GLN A 145 9.50 -6.31 -15.35
C GLN A 145 8.94 -6.78 -14.00
N PHE A 146 8.70 -5.87 -13.06
CA PHE A 146 8.11 -6.20 -11.75
C PHE A 146 6.67 -6.74 -11.88
N ASN A 147 5.86 -6.16 -12.76
CA ASN A 147 4.49 -6.61 -12.99
C ASN A 147 4.43 -8.03 -13.59
N LYS A 148 5.44 -8.41 -14.38
CA LYS A 148 5.58 -9.77 -14.91
C LYS A 148 5.79 -10.80 -13.79
N TYR A 149 6.63 -10.49 -12.80
CA TYR A 149 6.85 -11.38 -11.66
C TYR A 149 5.61 -11.52 -10.77
N VAL A 150 4.91 -10.41 -10.50
CA VAL A 150 3.67 -10.45 -9.69
C VAL A 150 2.58 -11.26 -10.39
N ASN A 151 2.39 -11.07 -11.70
CA ASN A 151 1.39 -11.84 -12.45
C ASN A 151 1.70 -13.34 -12.46
N VAL A 152 2.96 -13.74 -12.65
CA VAL A 152 3.37 -15.16 -12.60
C VAL A 152 3.11 -15.77 -11.21
N VAL A 153 3.40 -15.05 -10.14
CA VAL A 153 3.14 -15.53 -8.77
C VAL A 153 1.64 -15.62 -8.48
N VAL A 154 0.85 -14.64 -8.92
CA VAL A 154 -0.62 -14.65 -8.76
C VAL A 154 -1.26 -15.76 -9.58
N GLU A 155 -0.78 -16.00 -10.80
CA GLU A 155 -1.23 -17.08 -11.67
C GLU A 155 -0.93 -18.45 -11.05
N GLU A 156 0.28 -18.65 -10.52
CA GLU A 156 0.64 -19.90 -9.84
C GLU A 156 -0.17 -20.15 -8.56
N ILE A 157 -0.50 -19.10 -7.80
CA ILE A 157 -1.36 -19.21 -6.62
C ILE A 157 -2.81 -19.49 -7.05
N SER A 158 -3.33 -18.78 -8.06
CA SER A 158 -4.69 -18.93 -8.56
C SER A 158 -4.94 -20.35 -9.05
N ASP A 159 -4.03 -20.92 -9.84
CA ASP A 159 -4.17 -22.29 -10.34
C ASP A 159 -4.21 -23.33 -9.21
N ARG A 160 -3.34 -23.18 -8.21
CA ARG A 160 -3.33 -24.08 -7.03
C ARG A 160 -4.60 -23.95 -6.21
N VAL A 161 -5.10 -22.73 -6.02
CA VAL A 161 -6.35 -22.48 -5.27
C VAL A 161 -7.56 -23.03 -6.02
N VAL A 162 -7.66 -22.83 -7.33
CA VAL A 162 -8.78 -23.35 -8.15
C VAL A 162 -8.81 -24.88 -8.12
N ILE A 163 -7.66 -25.54 -8.28
CA ILE A 163 -7.57 -27.00 -8.20
C ILE A 163 -7.97 -27.51 -6.81
N ASN A 164 -7.56 -26.84 -5.74
CA ASN A 164 -7.92 -27.22 -4.38
C ASN A 164 -9.42 -27.03 -4.14
N VAL A 165 -10.01 -25.91 -4.55
CA VAL A 165 -11.46 -25.68 -4.42
C VAL A 165 -12.27 -26.69 -5.22
N ILE A 166 -11.86 -27.05 -6.44
CA ILE A 166 -12.54 -28.09 -7.23
C ILE A 166 -12.42 -29.46 -6.54
N LYS A 167 -11.25 -29.78 -5.97
CA LYS A 167 -11.06 -31.02 -5.20
C LYS A 167 -11.87 -31.04 -3.92
N ASP A 168 -11.99 -29.92 -3.22
CA ASP A 168 -12.77 -29.80 -1.99
C ASP A 168 -14.26 -29.95 -2.31
N VAL A 169 -14.75 -29.30 -3.37
CA VAL A 169 -16.11 -29.49 -3.89
C VAL A 169 -16.33 -30.93 -4.35
N GLN A 170 -15.38 -31.53 -5.06
CA GLN A 170 -15.47 -32.92 -5.52
C GLN A 170 -15.42 -33.91 -4.35
N ALA A 171 -14.68 -33.61 -3.29
CA ALA A 171 -14.63 -34.39 -2.05
C ALA A 171 -15.96 -34.26 -1.29
N GLU A 172 -16.54 -33.06 -1.20
CA GLU A 172 -17.86 -32.83 -0.59
C GLU A 172 -19.00 -33.50 -1.37
N ILE A 173 -18.91 -33.53 -2.70
CA ILE A 173 -19.83 -34.29 -3.56
C ILE A 173 -19.62 -35.80 -3.41
N ARG A 174 -18.36 -36.26 -3.28
CA ARG A 174 -18.03 -37.69 -3.13
C ARG A 174 -18.36 -38.24 -1.74
N ASP A 175 -18.28 -37.42 -0.70
CA ASP A 175 -18.68 -37.77 0.66
C ASP A 175 -20.21 -37.68 0.87
N GLY A 176 -20.95 -37.13 -0.11
CA GLY A 176 -22.41 -37.21 -0.18
C GLY A 176 -23.12 -36.17 0.70
N SER A 177 -23.96 -35.34 0.08
CA SER A 177 -24.70 -34.33 0.83
C SER A 177 -25.75 -34.99 1.75
N PRO A 178 -25.78 -34.69 3.07
CA PRO A 178 -26.93 -35.01 3.93
C PRO A 178 -28.17 -34.17 3.59
N VAL A 179 -28.11 -33.30 2.58
CA VAL A 179 -29.19 -32.39 2.17
C VAL A 179 -30.15 -33.07 1.20
N THR A 180 -29.65 -33.82 0.22
CA THR A 180 -30.50 -34.55 -0.75
C THR A 180 -31.34 -35.64 -0.09
N ASP A 181 -30.74 -36.46 0.78
CA ASP A 181 -31.47 -37.49 1.53
C ASP A 181 -32.49 -36.89 2.50
N ARG A 182 -32.15 -35.75 3.11
CA ARG A 182 -33.03 -35.03 4.05
C ARG A 182 -34.21 -34.36 3.35
N ILE A 183 -34.02 -33.78 2.17
CA ILE A 183 -35.13 -33.24 1.37
C ILE A 183 -36.08 -34.35 0.93
N ILE A 184 -35.54 -35.50 0.50
CA ILE A 184 -36.36 -36.64 0.09
C ILE A 184 -37.14 -37.20 1.30
N GLN A 185 -36.49 -37.37 2.46
CA GLN A 185 -37.13 -37.97 3.63
C GLN A 185 -38.05 -37.03 4.41
N GLU A 186 -37.68 -35.76 4.61
CA GLU A 186 -38.43 -34.82 5.47
C GLU A 186 -39.52 -34.05 4.70
N VAL A 187 -39.41 -33.87 3.38
CA VAL A 187 -40.33 -33.02 2.61
C VAL A 187 -41.16 -33.83 1.61
N VAL A 188 -40.52 -34.74 0.86
CA VAL A 188 -41.20 -35.45 -0.25
C VAL A 188 -41.99 -36.65 0.25
N LEU A 189 -41.42 -37.49 1.12
CA LEU A 189 -42.10 -38.70 1.61
C LEU A 189 -43.38 -38.43 2.44
N PRO A 190 -43.44 -37.45 3.35
CA PRO A 190 -44.62 -37.25 4.21
C PRO A 190 -45.83 -36.67 3.47
N GLN A 191 -45.62 -35.98 2.35
CA GLN A 191 -46.66 -35.29 1.59
C GLN A 191 -47.05 -36.00 0.30
N LYS A 192 -46.62 -37.26 0.10
CA LYS A 192 -46.92 -38.02 -1.13
C LYS A 192 -48.42 -38.04 -1.44
N GLU A 193 -49.26 -38.26 -0.44
CA GLU A 193 -50.71 -38.34 -0.65
C GLU A 193 -51.32 -36.99 -1.05
N SER A 194 -50.88 -35.87 -0.45
CA SER A 194 -51.40 -34.54 -0.81
C SER A 194 -50.95 -34.11 -2.21
N ILE A 195 -49.72 -34.45 -2.61
CA ILE A 195 -49.18 -34.16 -3.94
C ILE A 195 -49.94 -34.94 -5.01
N VAL A 196 -50.22 -36.24 -4.77
CA VAL A 196 -50.99 -37.08 -5.71
C VAL A 196 -52.41 -36.53 -5.86
N LEU A 197 -53.07 -36.17 -4.75
CA LEU A 197 -54.44 -35.65 -4.77
C LEU A 197 -54.54 -34.29 -5.48
N TRP A 198 -53.55 -33.41 -5.27
CA TRP A 198 -53.43 -32.14 -5.98
C TRP A 198 -53.20 -32.34 -7.48
N LEU A 199 -52.32 -33.28 -7.86
CA LEU A 199 -52.06 -33.61 -9.27
C LEU A 199 -53.31 -34.16 -9.95
N SER A 200 -54.04 -35.06 -9.30
CA SER A 200 -55.30 -35.61 -9.81
C SER A 200 -56.33 -34.50 -10.03
N HIS A 201 -56.52 -33.61 -9.05
CA HIS A 201 -57.46 -32.50 -9.17
C HIS A 201 -57.05 -31.51 -10.27
N ARG A 202 -55.76 -31.23 -10.43
CA ARG A 202 -55.24 -30.34 -11.48
C ARG A 202 -55.40 -30.96 -12.87
N LEU A 203 -55.11 -32.24 -13.02
CA LEU A 203 -55.30 -32.98 -14.28
C LEU A 203 -56.78 -33.02 -14.67
N GLN A 204 -57.66 -33.22 -13.70
CA GLN A 204 -59.10 -33.29 -13.92
C GLN A 204 -59.68 -31.93 -14.33
N HIS A 205 -59.20 -30.83 -13.72
CA HIS A 205 -59.56 -29.46 -14.10
C HIS A 205 -59.02 -29.07 -15.50
N ILE A 206 -57.86 -29.60 -15.90
CA ILE A 206 -57.32 -29.38 -17.24
C ILE A 206 -58.11 -30.18 -18.28
N ALA A 207 -58.44 -31.44 -17.96
CA ALA A 207 -59.24 -32.30 -18.84
C ALA A 207 -60.67 -31.76 -19.01
N SER A 208 -61.31 -31.24 -17.96
CA SER A 208 -62.64 -30.65 -18.04
C SER A 208 -62.68 -29.38 -18.88
N ASN A 209 -61.62 -28.56 -18.82
CA ASN A 209 -61.51 -27.33 -19.60
C ASN A 209 -61.06 -27.55 -21.05
N ALA A 210 -60.56 -28.74 -21.38
CA ALA A 210 -60.21 -29.12 -22.76
C ALA A 210 -61.40 -29.72 -23.53
N HIS A 211 -62.52 -30.02 -22.85
CA HIS A 211 -63.74 -30.61 -23.41
C HIS A 211 -64.94 -29.65 -23.43
N ALA A 212 -64.71 -28.35 -23.22
CA ALA A 212 -65.67 -27.25 -23.44
C ALA A 212 -65.15 -26.35 -24.57
#